data_AF-A0A5D6W0C1-F1
#
_entry.id   AF-A0A5D6W0C1-F1
#
_cell.length_a   1.000
_cell.length_b   1.000
_cell.length_c   1.000
_cell.angle_alpha   90.00
_cell.angle_beta   90.00
_cell.angle_gamma   90.00
#
_symmetry.space_group_name_H-M   'P 1'
#
loop_
_entity.id
_entity.type
_entity.pdbx_description
1 polymer ?
#
loop_
_entity_poly.entity_id
_entity_poly.type
_entity_poly.pdbx_seq_one_letter_code
_entity_poly.pdbx_strand_id
1 'polypeptide(L)'
;MESIHLNTLFHADEHKWNELYQSLYNSPLTHVLDFNIHPANSQRHYPAFFYYTEELMQTTISLMSHMNELTIIANRIPAIAIEAFQRACLIEEIKSSNDIEGVNSTRKEISQALDAQDNISVAKTTRLWSTVNKYIKLQNKQDIPFNNSSDLRKFYDEFILDEIRRDDPKNIPDGEIFRKSSVEVWSKTKVIHRGVYPEGKIIDNMDKALSILHDPKIPNLVRVAIYHYLFGYIHPFYDGNGRTSRFITSFYLARILSPLVAIRLSITIKKSLRMYYKLFEETNSYGNRGDLTPFITGFLWIIEKSIVRVKEDLKEKQRLLNEYSSSLGQLDVIDNQTDKSICYVLLQAALFSEDGATLAEIAGTLRKNERTIKTHINNIPTEYIQIDKSHRAHRFKLNLAVLPKSV
;
A
#
# COMPACT_ATOMS: atom_id res chain seq x y z
N MET A 1 -29.22 -7.88 9.10
CA MET A 1 -29.13 -7.89 10.59
C MET A 1 -28.00 -6.93 10.95
N GLU A 2 -28.23 -5.93 11.81
CA GLU A 2 -27.10 -5.10 12.28
C GLU A 2 -26.06 -6.02 12.92
N SER A 3 -24.80 -5.88 12.51
CA SER A 3 -23.68 -6.62 13.09
C SER A 3 -23.59 -6.28 14.59
N ILE A 4 -24.06 -7.18 15.44
CA ILE A 4 -23.92 -7.05 16.88
C ILE A 4 -22.48 -7.43 17.24
N HIS A 5 -21.63 -6.43 17.42
CA HIS A 5 -20.25 -6.63 17.85
C HIS A 5 -20.19 -6.96 19.34
N LEU A 6 -19.35 -7.95 19.72
CA LEU A 6 -19.15 -8.36 21.12
C LEU A 6 -18.84 -7.18 22.04
N ASN A 7 -18.02 -6.24 21.58
CA ASN A 7 -17.67 -5.03 22.33
C ASN A 7 -18.86 -4.13 22.64
N THR A 8 -19.82 -4.03 21.72
CA THR A 8 -21.01 -3.20 21.91
C THR A 8 -21.90 -3.78 23.01
N LEU A 9 -22.05 -5.11 23.05
CA LEU A 9 -22.84 -5.79 24.09
C LEU A 9 -22.13 -5.87 25.44
N PHE A 10 -20.80 -5.96 25.46
CA PHE A 10 -20.02 -6.12 26.69
C PHE A 10 -20.33 -5.03 27.73
N HIS A 11 -20.53 -3.78 27.29
CA HIS A 11 -20.87 -2.67 28.18
C HIS A 11 -22.36 -2.55 28.49
N ALA A 12 -23.23 -3.24 27.75
CA ALA A 12 -24.68 -3.11 27.84
C ALA A 12 -25.33 -4.21 28.68
N ASP A 13 -24.89 -5.47 28.50
CA ASP A 13 -25.50 -6.65 29.14
C ASP A 13 -24.49 -7.81 29.18
N GLU A 14 -23.89 -8.05 30.35
CA GLU A 14 -22.84 -9.06 30.54
C GLU A 14 -23.34 -10.49 30.25
N HIS A 15 -24.59 -10.79 30.60
CA HIS A 15 -25.17 -12.10 30.38
C HIS A 15 -25.33 -12.37 28.88
N LYS A 16 -25.99 -11.46 28.16
CA LYS A 16 -26.18 -11.59 26.70
C LYS A 16 -24.86 -11.54 25.95
N TRP A 17 -23.89 -10.75 26.42
CA TRP A 17 -22.54 -10.73 25.86
C TRP A 17 -21.87 -12.10 25.97
N ASN A 18 -21.92 -12.73 27.14
CA ASN A 18 -21.30 -14.04 27.34
C ASN A 18 -22.02 -15.14 26.55
N GLU A 19 -23.36 -15.11 26.50
CA GLU A 19 -24.16 -16.00 25.64
C GLU A 19 -23.80 -15.85 24.17
N LEU A 20 -23.69 -14.61 23.68
CA LEU A 20 -23.30 -14.34 22.30
C LEU A 20 -21.89 -14.88 22.02
N TYR A 21 -20.92 -14.60 22.89
CA TYR A 21 -19.57 -15.13 22.74
C TYR A 21 -19.56 -16.66 22.65
N GLN A 22 -20.26 -17.35 23.55
CA GLN A 22 -20.32 -18.82 23.52
C GLN A 22 -21.00 -19.35 22.26
N SER A 23 -22.06 -18.69 21.80
CA SER A 23 -22.75 -19.03 20.55
C SER A 23 -21.83 -18.87 19.34
N LEU A 24 -21.12 -17.74 19.24
CA LEU A 24 -20.19 -17.47 18.14
C LEU A 24 -18.99 -18.42 18.18
N TYR A 25 -18.30 -18.53 19.32
CA TYR A 25 -17.08 -19.33 19.44
C TYR A 25 -17.33 -20.83 19.18
N ASN A 26 -18.46 -21.38 19.67
CA ASN A 26 -18.80 -22.79 19.49
C ASN A 26 -19.63 -23.07 18.22
N SER A 27 -19.87 -22.06 17.38
CA SER A 27 -20.58 -22.24 16.12
C SER A 27 -19.81 -23.19 15.20
N PRO A 28 -20.48 -24.11 14.46
CA PRO A 28 -19.82 -24.96 13.47
C PRO A 28 -19.26 -24.18 12.28
N LEU A 29 -19.62 -22.89 12.13
CA LEU A 29 -19.12 -21.99 11.08
C LEU A 29 -17.88 -21.20 11.53
N THR A 30 -17.45 -21.36 12.77
CA THR A 30 -16.32 -20.63 13.33
C THR A 30 -15.00 -21.30 13.01
N HIS A 31 -14.05 -20.49 12.56
CA HIS A 31 -12.68 -20.87 12.31
C HIS A 31 -11.82 -20.42 13.49
N VAL A 32 -11.40 -21.37 14.32
CA VAL A 32 -10.45 -21.12 15.41
C VAL A 32 -9.02 -21.22 14.85
N LEU A 33 -8.20 -20.22 15.18
CA LEU A 33 -6.81 -20.14 14.76
C LEU A 33 -5.90 -20.67 15.86
N ASP A 34 -4.75 -21.25 15.49
CA ASP A 34 -3.67 -21.56 16.42
C ASP A 34 -2.91 -20.27 16.81
N PHE A 35 -3.62 -19.36 17.48
CA PHE A 35 -3.09 -18.09 17.94
C PHE A 35 -3.89 -17.61 19.15
N ASN A 36 -3.22 -17.13 20.19
CA ASN A 36 -3.88 -16.62 21.40
C ASN A 36 -3.70 -15.11 21.53
N ILE A 37 -4.82 -14.39 21.66
CA ILE A 37 -4.84 -12.95 21.92
C ILE A 37 -4.97 -12.73 23.42
N HIS A 38 -4.07 -11.93 23.96
CA HIS A 38 -4.11 -11.40 25.32
C HIS A 38 -4.69 -9.99 25.24
N PRO A 39 -5.93 -9.78 25.72
CA PRO A 39 -6.50 -8.45 25.76
C PRO A 39 -5.71 -7.52 26.66
N ALA A 40 -5.77 -6.22 26.38
CA ALA A 40 -5.13 -5.22 27.21
C ALA A 40 -5.59 -5.35 28.68
N ASN A 41 -4.64 -5.30 29.62
CA ASN A 41 -4.88 -5.34 31.06
C ASN A 41 -5.53 -6.65 31.59
N SER A 42 -5.42 -7.77 30.86
CA SER A 42 -5.94 -9.08 31.27
C SER A 42 -4.83 -10.11 31.48
N GLN A 43 -4.98 -10.97 32.50
CA GLN A 43 -4.14 -12.18 32.65
C GLN A 43 -4.66 -13.37 31.81
N ARG A 44 -5.89 -13.26 31.28
CA ARG A 44 -6.50 -14.28 30.43
C ARG A 44 -6.10 -14.09 28.98
N HIS A 45 -5.97 -15.20 28.27
CA HIS A 45 -5.83 -15.25 26.82
C HIS A 45 -7.06 -15.93 26.21
N TYR A 46 -7.35 -15.56 24.98
CA TYR A 46 -8.45 -16.13 24.20
C TYR A 46 -7.92 -16.60 22.86
N PRO A 47 -8.30 -17.81 22.40
CA PRO A 47 -8.00 -18.24 21.05
C PRO A 47 -8.59 -17.27 20.04
N ALA A 48 -7.79 -16.86 19.06
CA ALA A 48 -8.26 -16.03 17.98
C ALA A 48 -9.20 -16.86 17.09
N PHE A 49 -10.31 -16.27 16.68
CA PHE A 49 -11.26 -16.93 15.80
C PHE A 49 -11.93 -15.93 14.85
N PHE A 50 -12.55 -16.43 13.80
CA PHE A 50 -13.40 -15.63 12.93
C PHE A 50 -14.50 -16.50 12.31
N TYR A 51 -15.53 -15.86 11.76
CA TYR A 51 -16.60 -16.54 11.04
C TYR A 51 -17.09 -15.67 9.88
N TYR A 52 -17.74 -16.27 8.88
CA TYR A 52 -18.24 -15.54 7.72
C TYR A 52 -19.61 -14.94 8.00
N THR A 53 -19.69 -13.61 7.97
CA THR A 53 -20.95 -12.87 8.03
C THR A 53 -21.43 -12.50 6.63
N GLU A 54 -22.73 -12.17 6.53
CA GLU A 54 -23.29 -11.57 5.31
C GLU A 54 -22.51 -10.30 4.90
N GLU A 55 -22.17 -9.46 5.88
CA GLU A 55 -21.38 -8.24 5.65
C GLU A 55 -20.00 -8.55 5.07
N LEU A 56 -19.25 -9.49 5.67
CA LEU A 56 -17.93 -9.90 5.16
C LEU A 56 -18.01 -10.42 3.72
N MET A 57 -19.04 -11.21 3.42
CA MET A 57 -19.28 -11.75 2.08
C MET A 57 -19.64 -10.63 1.09
N GLN A 58 -20.55 -9.71 1.44
CA GLN A 58 -20.91 -8.57 0.62
C GLN A 58 -19.72 -7.64 0.35
N THR A 59 -18.93 -7.32 1.37
CA THR A 59 -17.70 -6.53 1.21
C THR A 59 -16.73 -7.21 0.25
N THR A 60 -16.55 -8.52 0.36
CA THR A 60 -15.64 -9.27 -0.53
C THR A 60 -16.12 -9.28 -1.97
N ILE A 61 -17.42 -9.51 -2.21
CA ILE A 61 -18.02 -9.47 -3.56
C ILE A 61 -17.90 -8.07 -4.16
N SER A 62 -18.26 -7.04 -3.39
CA SER A 62 -18.18 -5.65 -3.83
C SER A 62 -16.74 -5.26 -4.17
N LEU A 63 -15.78 -5.60 -3.30
CA LEU A 63 -14.35 -5.38 -3.54
C LEU A 63 -13.88 -6.00 -4.87
N MET A 64 -14.26 -7.25 -5.15
CA MET A 64 -13.89 -7.93 -6.40
C MET A 64 -14.56 -7.31 -7.63
N SER A 65 -15.82 -6.88 -7.52
CA SER A 65 -16.52 -6.14 -8.59
C SER A 65 -15.79 -4.84 -8.94
N HIS A 66 -15.43 -4.06 -7.92
CA HIS A 66 -14.65 -2.83 -8.09
C HIS A 66 -13.27 -3.08 -8.69
N MET A 67 -12.62 -4.19 -8.33
CA MET A 67 -11.33 -4.59 -8.90
C MET A 67 -11.45 -4.93 -10.39
N ASN A 68 -12.52 -5.62 -10.79
CA ASN A 68 -12.79 -5.93 -12.19
C ASN A 68 -13.01 -4.65 -13.02
N GLU A 69 -13.83 -3.72 -12.52
CA GLU A 69 -14.00 -2.41 -13.18
C GLU A 69 -12.68 -1.64 -13.32
N LEU A 70 -11.88 -1.60 -12.24
CA LEU A 70 -10.56 -0.96 -12.26
C LEU A 70 -9.65 -1.59 -13.33
N THR A 71 -9.66 -2.91 -13.46
CA THR A 71 -8.88 -3.63 -14.49
C THR A 71 -9.31 -3.24 -15.89
N ILE A 72 -10.62 -3.16 -16.15
CA ILE A 72 -11.17 -2.73 -17.45
C ILE A 72 -10.74 -1.29 -17.78
N ILE A 73 -10.80 -0.38 -16.81
CA ILE A 73 -10.41 1.03 -17.01
C ILE A 73 -8.90 1.13 -17.29
N ALA A 74 -8.07 0.46 -16.48
CA ALA A 74 -6.62 0.49 -16.64
C ALA A 74 -6.18 -0.03 -18.02
N ASN A 75 -6.82 -1.07 -18.54
CA ASN A 75 -6.52 -1.65 -19.86
C ASN A 75 -6.89 -0.74 -21.05
N ARG A 76 -7.71 0.29 -20.83
CA ARG A 76 -8.07 1.28 -21.87
C ARG A 76 -7.15 2.50 -21.88
N ILE A 77 -6.28 2.63 -20.89
CA ILE A 77 -5.33 3.74 -20.77
C ILE A 77 -3.98 3.27 -21.34
N PRO A 78 -3.25 4.11 -22.09
CA PRO A 78 -1.93 3.74 -22.60
C PRO A 78 -0.97 3.28 -21.49
N ALA A 79 -0.17 2.25 -21.78
CA ALA A 79 0.71 1.62 -20.79
C ALA A 79 1.67 2.62 -20.12
N ILE A 80 2.30 3.51 -20.88
CA ILE A 80 3.22 4.53 -20.34
C ILE A 80 2.51 5.52 -19.39
N ALA A 81 1.24 5.82 -19.63
CA ALA A 81 0.43 6.65 -18.73
C ALA A 81 0.11 5.91 -17.42
N ILE A 82 -0.16 4.60 -17.49
CA ILE A 82 -0.32 3.75 -16.30
C ILE A 82 0.98 3.66 -15.51
N GLU A 83 2.14 3.52 -16.17
CA GLU A 83 3.45 3.49 -15.53
C GLU A 83 3.76 4.82 -14.82
N ALA A 84 3.48 5.96 -15.47
CA ALA A 84 3.61 7.28 -14.86
C ALA A 84 2.71 7.43 -13.62
N PHE A 85 1.47 6.97 -13.71
CA PHE A 85 0.53 6.95 -12.59
C PHE A 85 1.00 6.07 -11.43
N GLN A 86 1.53 4.89 -11.74
CA GLN A 86 2.10 3.97 -10.75
C GLN A 86 3.30 4.60 -10.05
N ARG A 87 4.16 5.30 -10.78
CA ARG A 87 5.29 6.04 -10.20
C ARG A 87 4.80 7.10 -9.20
N ALA A 88 3.81 7.92 -9.59
CA ALA A 88 3.24 8.94 -8.71
C ALA A 88 2.59 8.32 -7.47
N CYS A 89 1.81 7.23 -7.64
CA CYS A 89 1.19 6.52 -6.52
C CYS A 89 2.24 5.93 -5.57
N LEU A 90 3.34 5.39 -6.10
CA LEU A 90 4.40 4.83 -5.29
C LEU A 90 5.09 5.88 -4.42
N ILE A 91 5.34 7.08 -4.96
CA ILE A 91 5.88 8.19 -4.17
C ILE A 91 4.95 8.51 -2.99
N GLU A 92 3.65 8.64 -3.26
CA GLU A 92 2.66 8.93 -2.22
C GLU A 92 2.46 7.78 -1.22
N GLU A 93 2.61 6.53 -1.64
CA GLU A 93 2.55 5.36 -0.78
C GLU A 93 3.67 5.34 0.25
N ILE A 94 4.92 5.45 -0.22
CA ILE A 94 6.10 5.48 0.65
C ILE A 94 6.01 6.67 1.60
N LYS A 95 5.67 7.85 1.06
CA LYS A 95 5.50 9.06 1.87
C LYS A 95 4.40 8.86 2.93
N SER A 96 3.25 8.33 2.54
CA SER A 96 2.13 8.11 3.46
C SER A 96 2.46 7.08 4.53
N SER A 97 3.18 6.00 4.17
CA SER A 97 3.63 4.98 5.12
C SER A 97 4.60 5.56 6.14
N ASN A 98 5.53 6.41 5.71
CA ASN A 98 6.46 7.11 6.59
C ASN A 98 5.74 8.13 7.50
N ASP A 99 4.85 8.95 6.93
CA ASP A 99 4.09 9.96 7.67
C ASP A 99 3.22 9.34 8.79
N ILE A 100 2.70 8.12 8.60
CA ILE A 100 1.93 7.41 9.65
C ILE A 100 2.80 7.11 10.88
N GLU A 101 4.07 6.76 10.67
CA GLU A 101 5.04 6.48 11.75
C GLU A 101 5.80 7.73 12.20
N GLY A 102 5.49 8.92 11.68
CA GLY A 102 6.20 10.16 12.01
C GLY A 102 7.59 10.30 11.37
N VAL A 103 7.92 9.46 10.38
CA VAL A 103 9.21 9.50 9.68
C VAL A 103 9.18 10.60 8.62
N ASN A 104 10.07 11.60 8.76
CA ASN A 104 10.11 12.72 7.83
C ASN A 104 10.70 12.32 6.48
N SER A 105 9.92 12.37 5.41
CA SER A 105 10.38 12.14 4.04
C SER A 105 9.66 13.05 3.05
N THR A 106 10.39 13.50 2.03
CA THR A 106 9.87 14.37 0.97
C THR A 106 9.64 13.60 -0.33
N ARG A 107 8.71 14.08 -1.15
CA ARG A 107 8.50 13.54 -2.51
C ARG A 107 9.77 13.57 -3.34
N LYS A 108 10.56 14.64 -3.19
CA LYS A 108 11.84 14.82 -3.88
C LYS A 108 12.84 13.72 -3.53
N GLU A 109 13.01 13.40 -2.24
CA GLU A 109 13.92 12.32 -1.82
C GLU A 109 13.48 10.96 -2.38
N ILE A 110 12.18 10.66 -2.36
CA ILE A 110 11.66 9.39 -2.89
C ILE A 110 11.80 9.34 -4.42
N SER A 111 11.52 10.44 -5.13
CA SER A 111 11.71 10.54 -6.58
C SER A 111 13.18 10.40 -6.98
N GLN A 112 14.10 10.99 -6.21
CA GLN A 112 15.54 10.80 -6.39
C GLN A 112 15.97 9.35 -6.13
N ALA A 113 15.41 8.70 -5.12
CA ALA A 113 15.67 7.29 -4.83
C ALA A 113 15.12 6.35 -5.91
N LEU A 114 14.01 6.70 -6.56
CA LEU A 114 13.47 6.02 -7.75
C LEU A 114 14.39 6.20 -8.96
N ASP A 115 14.83 7.42 -9.24
CA ASP A 115 15.74 7.72 -10.36
C ASP A 115 17.13 7.08 -10.19
N ALA A 116 17.52 6.76 -8.95
CA ALA A 116 18.82 6.17 -8.62
C ALA A 116 18.85 4.62 -8.70
N GLN A 117 17.73 3.95 -9.01
CA GLN A 117 17.65 2.49 -8.95
C GLN A 117 18.54 1.79 -9.98
N ASP A 118 18.77 2.42 -11.14
CA ASP A 118 19.64 1.89 -12.19
C ASP A 118 21.14 2.07 -11.88
N ASN A 119 21.49 2.82 -10.82
CA ASN A 119 22.87 3.08 -10.44
C ASN A 119 23.20 2.47 -9.06
N ILE A 120 23.64 1.22 -9.07
CA ILE A 120 24.00 0.47 -7.85
C ILE A 120 25.10 1.16 -7.04
N SER A 121 25.99 1.95 -7.67
CA SER A 121 27.08 2.62 -6.96
C SER A 121 26.61 3.63 -5.92
N VAL A 122 25.41 4.19 -6.07
CA VAL A 122 24.83 5.17 -5.12
C VAL A 122 23.86 4.55 -4.14
N ALA A 123 23.63 3.23 -4.19
CA ALA A 123 22.63 2.55 -3.36
C ALA A 123 22.85 2.77 -1.85
N LYS A 124 24.12 2.79 -1.40
CA LYS A 124 24.47 3.00 0.02
C LYS A 124 24.31 4.46 0.47
N THR A 125 24.44 5.42 -0.45
CA THR A 125 24.44 6.85 -0.14
C THR A 125 23.05 7.47 -0.31
N THR A 126 22.21 6.89 -1.16
CA THR A 126 20.87 7.41 -1.42
C THR A 126 19.90 7.03 -0.30
N ARG A 127 19.34 8.04 0.35
CA ARG A 127 18.30 7.86 1.38
C ARG A 127 17.07 7.16 0.77
N LEU A 128 16.43 6.27 1.53
CA LEU A 128 15.24 5.49 1.11
C LEU A 128 15.46 4.54 -0.07
N TRP A 129 16.71 4.34 -0.54
CA TRP A 129 16.98 3.50 -1.71
C TRP A 129 16.45 2.08 -1.54
N SER A 130 16.71 1.45 -0.38
CA SER A 130 16.26 0.08 -0.08
C SER A 130 14.74 -0.03 -0.01
N THR A 131 14.08 0.92 0.65
CA THR A 131 12.62 1.02 0.71
C THR A 131 12.02 1.08 -0.69
N VAL A 132 12.50 2.01 -1.51
CA VAL A 132 12.06 2.17 -2.91
C VAL A 132 12.32 0.89 -3.71
N ASN A 133 13.51 0.30 -3.57
CA ASN A 133 13.86 -0.93 -4.26
C ASN A 133 12.87 -2.06 -3.97
N LYS A 134 12.52 -2.28 -2.70
CA LYS A 134 11.54 -3.31 -2.31
C LYS A 134 10.15 -3.04 -2.90
N TYR A 135 9.71 -1.79 -2.97
CA TYR A 135 8.44 -1.46 -3.60
C TYR A 135 8.46 -1.65 -5.13
N ILE A 136 9.59 -1.41 -5.81
CA ILE A 136 9.74 -1.76 -7.23
C ILE A 136 9.68 -3.27 -7.42
N LYS A 137 10.34 -4.05 -6.56
CA LYS A 137 10.23 -5.53 -6.57
C LYS A 137 8.78 -5.98 -6.42
N LEU A 138 8.03 -5.35 -5.51
CA LEU A 138 6.59 -5.57 -5.33
C LEU A 138 5.80 -5.25 -6.59
N GLN A 139 6.03 -4.09 -7.23
CA GLN A 139 5.34 -3.69 -8.46
C GLN A 139 5.58 -4.69 -9.59
N ASN A 140 6.83 -5.15 -9.72
CA ASN A 140 7.26 -6.14 -10.71
C ASN A 140 6.89 -7.58 -10.32
N LYS A 141 6.14 -7.77 -9.22
CA LYS A 141 5.76 -9.08 -8.67
C LYS A 141 6.95 -10.03 -8.47
N GLN A 142 8.14 -9.49 -8.21
CA GLN A 142 9.29 -10.29 -7.83
C GLN A 142 9.05 -10.93 -6.48
N ASP A 143 9.55 -12.15 -6.32
CA ASP A 143 9.33 -12.91 -5.09
C ASP A 143 10.19 -12.38 -3.92
N ILE A 144 9.59 -12.37 -2.74
CA ILE A 144 10.23 -12.00 -1.48
C ILE A 144 9.77 -13.06 -0.47
N PRO A 145 10.69 -13.84 0.11
CA PRO A 145 10.32 -14.93 0.98
C PRO A 145 9.78 -14.40 2.31
N PHE A 146 8.67 -14.99 2.75
CA PHE A 146 8.06 -14.76 4.05
C PHE A 146 7.58 -16.11 4.61
N ASN A 147 8.45 -17.12 4.64
CA ASN A 147 8.05 -18.47 5.07
C ASN A 147 8.14 -18.66 6.59
N ASN A 148 9.04 -17.93 7.24
CA ASN A 148 9.29 -18.00 8.68
C ASN A 148 9.93 -16.69 9.18
N SER A 149 10.15 -16.63 10.48
CA SER A 149 10.72 -15.48 11.18
C SER A 149 12.13 -15.10 10.70
N SER A 150 12.94 -16.06 10.23
CA SER A 150 14.28 -15.76 9.68
C SER A 150 14.18 -15.03 8.34
N ASP A 151 13.26 -15.44 7.45
CA ASP A 151 13.00 -14.74 6.20
C ASP A 151 12.48 -13.31 6.46
N LEU A 152 11.58 -13.16 7.44
CA LEU A 152 11.09 -11.85 7.86
C LEU A 152 12.23 -10.95 8.39
N ARG A 153 13.15 -11.50 9.18
CA ARG A 153 14.32 -10.76 9.67
C ARG A 153 15.25 -10.33 8.54
N LYS A 154 15.58 -11.23 7.60
CA LYS A 154 16.37 -10.88 6.40
C LYS A 154 15.70 -9.76 5.60
N PHE A 155 14.39 -9.85 5.42
CA PHE A 155 13.63 -8.79 4.75
C PHE A 155 13.75 -7.46 5.50
N TYR A 156 13.52 -7.44 6.82
CA TYR A 156 13.62 -6.23 7.63
C TYR A 156 15.01 -5.58 7.55
N ASP A 157 16.05 -6.41 7.63
CA ASP A 157 17.46 -5.98 7.54
C ASP A 157 17.75 -5.29 6.20
N GLU A 158 17.29 -5.87 5.10
CA GLU A 158 17.43 -5.29 3.77
C GLU A 158 16.52 -4.08 3.54
N PHE A 159 15.32 -4.07 4.15
CA PHE A 159 14.29 -3.09 3.88
C PHE A 159 14.54 -1.76 4.59
N ILE A 160 14.75 -1.78 5.91
CA ILE A 160 14.76 -0.56 6.74
C ILE A 160 15.84 -0.49 7.82
N LEU A 161 16.54 -1.57 8.16
CA LEU A 161 17.49 -1.55 9.29
C LEU A 161 18.57 -0.48 9.16
N ASP A 162 19.09 -0.23 7.96
CA ASP A 162 20.08 0.83 7.74
C ASP A 162 19.54 2.23 8.01
N GLU A 163 18.24 2.45 7.84
CA GLU A 163 17.57 3.69 8.23
C GLU A 163 17.41 3.77 9.75
N ILE A 164 16.91 2.70 10.36
CA ILE A 164 16.73 2.59 11.83
C ILE A 164 18.05 2.82 12.57
N ARG A 165 19.14 2.19 12.11
CA ARG A 165 20.49 2.35 12.68
C ARG A 165 20.97 3.80 12.64
N ARG A 166 20.62 4.54 11.58
CA ARG A 166 21.03 5.95 11.41
C ARG A 166 20.21 6.89 12.29
N ASP A 167 18.95 6.55 12.56
CA ASP A 167 18.04 7.36 13.36
C ASP A 167 18.29 7.15 14.87
N ASP A 168 18.17 5.91 15.35
CA ASP A 168 18.55 5.53 16.72
C ASP A 168 19.09 4.09 16.76
N PRO A 169 20.41 3.89 16.99
CA PRO A 169 21.01 2.56 17.14
C PRO A 169 20.37 1.68 18.21
N LYS A 170 19.67 2.24 19.21
CA LYS A 170 18.96 1.47 20.24
C LYS A 170 17.74 0.73 19.70
N ASN A 171 17.21 1.16 18.56
CA ASN A 171 16.07 0.51 17.91
C ASN A 171 16.48 -0.67 17.02
N ILE A 172 17.77 -1.01 16.97
CA ILE A 172 18.26 -2.22 16.30
C ILE A 172 17.83 -3.44 17.12
N PRO A 173 17.23 -4.47 16.49
CA PRO A 173 16.91 -5.73 17.17
C PRO A 173 18.17 -6.36 17.80
N ASP A 174 18.10 -6.66 19.09
CA ASP A 174 19.19 -7.17 19.95
C ASP A 174 19.06 -8.67 20.29
N GLY A 175 18.00 -9.29 19.78
CA GLY A 175 17.72 -10.71 19.81
C GLY A 175 18.44 -11.51 18.73
N GLU A 176 18.21 -12.82 18.75
CA GLU A 176 18.62 -13.71 17.67
C GLU A 176 17.95 -13.32 16.35
N ILE A 177 16.64 -13.05 16.40
CA ILE A 177 15.82 -12.67 15.25
C ILE A 177 15.13 -11.32 15.50
N PHE A 178 14.55 -11.12 16.69
CA PHE A 178 13.66 -9.99 16.99
C PHE A 178 14.18 -9.17 18.18
N ARG A 179 13.34 -8.29 18.74
CA ARG A 179 13.70 -7.58 19.97
C ARG A 179 13.72 -8.51 21.18
N LYS A 180 14.66 -8.31 22.10
CA LYS A 180 14.66 -9.00 23.40
C LYS A 180 13.68 -8.39 24.36
N SER A 181 13.59 -7.07 24.44
CA SER A 181 12.83 -6.34 25.48
C SER A 181 11.38 -6.07 25.09
N SER A 182 10.51 -5.88 26.09
CA SER A 182 9.10 -5.52 25.91
C SER A 182 8.95 -4.10 25.35
N VAL A 183 7.94 -3.90 24.51
CA VAL A 183 7.55 -2.57 23.99
C VAL A 183 6.05 -2.36 24.12
N GLU A 184 5.65 -1.10 24.18
CA GLU A 184 4.26 -0.69 24.13
C GLU A 184 3.93 -0.24 22.71
N VAL A 185 2.75 -0.63 22.22
CA VAL A 185 2.25 -0.24 20.92
C VAL A 185 1.35 0.97 21.11
N TRP A 186 1.74 2.07 20.49
CA TRP A 186 1.08 3.37 20.67
C TRP A 186 0.20 3.70 19.47
N SER A 187 -0.95 4.30 19.77
CA SER A 187 -1.56 5.27 18.87
C SER A 187 -0.91 6.64 19.10
N LYS A 188 -1.36 7.69 18.40
CA LYS A 188 -0.82 9.05 18.60
C LYS A 188 -0.87 9.57 20.04
N THR A 189 -1.78 9.07 20.88
CA THR A 189 -2.01 9.62 22.24
C THR A 189 -2.21 8.58 23.34
N LYS A 190 -2.35 7.29 23.01
CA LYS A 190 -2.60 6.22 23.99
C LYS A 190 -1.92 4.91 23.61
N VAL A 191 -1.51 4.14 24.61
CA VAL A 191 -1.12 2.74 24.46
C VAL A 191 -2.32 1.93 24.00
N ILE A 192 -2.19 1.23 22.88
CA ILE A 192 -3.19 0.29 22.36
C ILE A 192 -3.05 -1.04 23.10
N HIS A 193 -1.84 -1.59 23.15
CA HIS A 193 -1.51 -2.82 23.85
C HIS A 193 0.01 -2.95 24.05
N ARG A 194 0.45 -4.00 24.74
CA ARG A 194 1.86 -4.36 24.89
C ARG A 194 2.22 -5.47 23.90
N GLY A 195 3.30 -5.27 23.14
CA GLY A 195 3.75 -6.27 22.16
C GLY A 195 4.15 -7.59 22.83
N VAL A 196 4.15 -8.68 22.07
CA VAL A 196 4.48 -10.02 22.58
C VAL A 196 5.91 -10.05 23.12
N TYR A 197 6.12 -10.78 24.21
CA TYR A 197 7.42 -10.94 24.89
C TYR A 197 7.41 -12.28 25.68
N PRO A 198 8.55 -12.96 25.88
CA PRO A 198 9.90 -12.66 25.38
C PRO A 198 10.10 -13.04 23.91
N GLU A 199 11.31 -12.80 23.37
CA GLU A 199 11.68 -13.06 21.97
C GLU A 199 11.23 -14.45 21.48
N GLY A 200 11.45 -15.52 22.25
CA GLY A 200 11.03 -16.86 21.85
C GLY A 200 9.52 -16.97 21.55
N LYS A 201 8.67 -16.23 22.28
CA LYS A 201 7.24 -16.12 21.97
C LYS A 201 6.96 -15.24 20.75
N ILE A 202 7.80 -14.25 20.47
CA ILE A 202 7.69 -13.43 19.25
C ILE A 202 7.94 -14.32 18.03
N ILE A 203 8.98 -15.16 18.07
CA ILE A 203 9.33 -16.11 17.00
C ILE A 203 8.18 -17.10 16.76
N ASP A 204 7.72 -17.80 17.81
CA ASP A 204 6.61 -18.76 17.70
C ASP A 204 5.34 -18.12 17.12
N ASN A 205 4.96 -16.94 17.63
CA ASN A 205 3.76 -16.26 17.16
C ASN A 205 3.91 -15.69 15.74
N MET A 206 5.09 -15.23 15.34
CA MET A 206 5.33 -14.80 13.97
C MET A 206 5.29 -15.96 12.99
N ASP A 207 5.84 -17.12 13.34
CA ASP A 207 5.79 -18.32 12.50
C ASP A 207 4.35 -18.83 12.36
N LYS A 208 3.54 -18.77 13.42
CA LYS A 208 2.09 -19.02 13.37
C LYS A 208 1.36 -18.02 12.47
N ALA A 209 1.64 -16.73 12.60
CA ALA A 209 1.04 -15.70 11.75
C ALA A 209 1.39 -15.89 10.27
N LEU A 210 2.65 -16.23 9.96
CA LEU A 210 3.09 -16.56 8.60
C LEU A 210 2.45 -17.85 8.09
N SER A 211 2.28 -18.86 8.94
CA SER A 211 1.56 -20.10 8.59
C SER A 211 0.11 -19.81 8.20
N ILE A 212 -0.59 -18.93 8.95
CA ILE A 212 -1.94 -18.47 8.61
C ILE A 212 -1.95 -17.71 7.27
N LEU A 213 -0.96 -16.84 7.04
CA LEU A 213 -0.83 -16.09 5.78
C LEU A 213 -0.67 -17.00 4.55
N HIS A 214 -0.15 -18.21 4.73
CA HIS A 214 0.02 -19.21 3.68
C HIS A 214 -1.06 -20.29 3.65
N ASP A 215 -1.96 -20.35 4.63
CA ASP A 215 -3.01 -21.37 4.69
C ASP A 215 -3.94 -21.27 3.47
N PRO A 216 -4.01 -22.30 2.60
CA PRO A 216 -4.89 -22.29 1.43
C PRO A 216 -6.36 -22.51 1.77
N LYS A 217 -6.68 -22.95 3.00
CA LYS A 217 -8.06 -23.16 3.46
C LYS A 217 -8.76 -21.84 3.81
N ILE A 218 -7.99 -20.78 4.06
CA ILE A 218 -8.50 -19.45 4.36
C ILE A 218 -8.42 -18.60 3.07
N PRO A 219 -9.51 -17.92 2.65
CA PRO A 219 -9.49 -17.03 1.50
C PRO A 219 -8.35 -16.00 1.57
N ASN A 220 -7.73 -15.75 0.42
CA ASN A 220 -6.47 -15.00 0.33
C ASN A 220 -6.52 -13.57 0.94
N LEU A 221 -7.62 -12.84 0.79
CA LEU A 221 -7.80 -11.52 1.40
C LEU A 221 -8.02 -11.60 2.91
N VAL A 222 -8.71 -12.65 3.37
CA VAL A 222 -8.97 -12.89 4.79
C VAL A 222 -7.67 -13.19 5.53
N ARG A 223 -6.84 -14.10 5.01
CA ARG A 223 -5.52 -14.40 5.62
C ARG A 223 -4.58 -13.19 5.61
N VAL A 224 -4.63 -12.33 4.60
CA VAL A 224 -3.86 -11.07 4.56
C VAL A 224 -4.35 -10.09 5.63
N ALA A 225 -5.66 -9.96 5.83
CA ALA A 225 -6.23 -9.12 6.89
C ALA A 225 -5.86 -9.64 8.29
N ILE A 226 -5.97 -10.96 8.51
CA ILE A 226 -5.55 -11.62 9.76
C ILE A 226 -4.06 -11.37 10.01
N TYR A 227 -3.20 -11.63 9.03
CA TYR A 227 -1.76 -11.40 9.19
C TYR A 227 -1.43 -9.94 9.50
N HIS A 228 -2.10 -8.98 8.84
CA HIS A 228 -1.89 -7.57 9.11
C HIS A 228 -2.19 -7.19 10.56
N TYR A 229 -3.28 -7.73 11.12
CA TYR A 229 -3.58 -7.59 12.55
C TYR A 229 -2.53 -8.28 13.42
N LEU A 230 -2.25 -9.56 13.18
CA LEU A 230 -1.35 -10.36 14.00
C LEU A 230 0.05 -9.77 14.03
N PHE A 231 0.58 -9.27 12.91
CA PHE A 231 1.86 -8.58 12.88
C PHE A 231 1.86 -7.34 13.78
N GLY A 232 0.82 -6.50 13.67
CA GLY A 232 0.68 -5.31 14.51
C GLY A 232 0.52 -5.64 16.00
N TYR A 233 -0.16 -6.75 16.30
CA TYR A 233 -0.34 -7.28 17.64
C TYR A 233 0.97 -7.82 18.24
N ILE A 234 1.71 -8.64 17.48
CA ILE A 234 2.97 -9.23 17.93
C ILE A 234 4.05 -8.15 18.13
N HIS A 235 4.13 -7.21 17.19
CA HIS A 235 5.05 -6.07 17.21
C HIS A 235 6.53 -6.50 17.38
N PRO A 236 7.10 -7.24 16.41
CA PRO A 236 8.35 -7.99 16.59
C PRO A 236 9.63 -7.13 16.69
N PHE A 237 9.64 -5.88 16.24
CA PHE A 237 10.82 -5.01 16.24
C PHE A 237 10.68 -3.85 17.23
N TYR A 238 11.77 -3.14 17.56
CA TYR A 238 11.69 -1.91 18.35
C TYR A 238 11.12 -0.73 17.54
N ASP A 239 11.45 -0.65 16.25
CA ASP A 239 10.92 0.34 15.31
C ASP A 239 10.71 -0.29 13.92
N GLY A 240 9.91 0.34 13.07
CA GLY A 240 9.67 -0.07 11.69
C GLY A 240 8.54 -1.07 11.51
N ASN A 241 7.84 -1.44 12.59
CA ASN A 241 6.75 -2.43 12.55
C ASN A 241 5.63 -2.03 11.59
N GLY A 242 5.12 -0.79 11.70
CA GLY A 242 4.02 -0.34 10.85
C GLY A 242 4.38 -0.29 9.36
N ARG A 243 5.58 0.21 9.04
CA ARG A 243 6.11 0.26 7.66
C ARG A 243 6.31 -1.14 7.09
N THR A 244 6.89 -2.05 7.87
CA THR A 244 7.09 -3.46 7.50
C THR A 244 5.76 -4.17 7.27
N SER A 245 4.81 -4.03 8.20
CA SER A 245 3.47 -4.63 8.09
C SER A 245 2.74 -4.15 6.82
N ARG A 246 2.71 -2.84 6.58
CA ARG A 246 2.06 -2.26 5.39
C ARG A 246 2.74 -2.71 4.10
N PHE A 247 4.08 -2.79 4.07
CA PHE A 247 4.79 -3.33 2.92
C PHE A 247 4.38 -4.78 2.63
N ILE A 248 4.41 -5.65 3.63
CA ILE A 248 4.08 -7.08 3.45
C ILE A 248 2.63 -7.22 2.99
N THR A 249 1.70 -6.49 3.60
CA THR A 249 0.30 -6.48 3.15
C THR A 249 0.18 -6.01 1.70
N SER A 250 0.81 -4.90 1.32
CA SER A 250 0.83 -4.44 -0.07
C SER A 250 1.44 -5.49 -1.01
N PHE A 251 2.49 -6.19 -0.58
CA PHE A 251 3.16 -7.24 -1.37
C PHE A 251 2.23 -8.41 -1.72
N TYR A 252 1.39 -8.84 -0.79
CA TYR A 252 0.37 -9.87 -1.05
C TYR A 252 -0.82 -9.31 -1.84
N LEU A 253 -1.27 -8.08 -1.56
CA LEU A 253 -2.33 -7.43 -2.34
C LEU A 253 -1.94 -7.22 -3.81
N ALA A 254 -0.66 -6.96 -4.10
CA ALA A 254 -0.17 -6.82 -5.47
C ALA A 254 -0.32 -8.12 -6.30
N ARG A 255 -0.28 -9.28 -5.61
CA ARG A 255 -0.44 -10.61 -6.22
C ARG A 255 -1.90 -11.01 -6.33
N ILE A 256 -2.69 -10.73 -5.29
CA ILE A 256 -4.11 -11.11 -5.21
C ILE A 256 -4.97 -10.20 -6.10
N LEU A 257 -4.68 -8.89 -6.10
CA LEU A 257 -5.46 -7.86 -6.79
C LEU A 257 -4.65 -7.25 -7.93
N SER A 258 -3.88 -6.19 -7.64
CA SER A 258 -3.06 -5.48 -8.62
C SER A 258 -2.03 -4.61 -7.90
N PRO A 259 -0.81 -4.44 -8.47
CA PRO A 259 0.15 -3.44 -8.01
C PRO A 259 -0.45 -2.04 -7.83
N LEU A 260 -1.39 -1.64 -8.69
CA LEU A 260 -2.07 -0.33 -8.62
C LEU A 260 -2.81 -0.10 -7.29
N VAL A 261 -3.39 -1.16 -6.73
CA VAL A 261 -4.11 -1.11 -5.45
C VAL A 261 -3.14 -1.20 -4.28
N ALA A 262 -2.14 -2.07 -4.41
CA ALA A 262 -1.12 -2.31 -3.39
C ALA A 262 -0.32 -1.04 -3.05
N ILE A 263 0.07 -0.26 -4.07
CA ILE A 263 0.80 1.01 -3.91
C ILE A 263 -0.11 2.19 -3.54
N ARG A 264 -1.29 1.93 -2.96
CA ARG A 264 -2.17 2.98 -2.42
C ARG A 264 -2.73 2.66 -1.03
N LEU A 265 -2.28 1.56 -0.43
CA LEU A 265 -2.78 1.09 0.86
C LEU A 265 -2.52 2.12 1.97
N SER A 266 -1.28 2.59 2.13
CA SER A 266 -0.91 3.54 3.18
C SER A 266 -1.59 4.89 2.99
N ILE A 267 -1.77 5.35 1.75
CA ILE A 267 -2.54 6.56 1.44
C ILE A 267 -3.97 6.42 1.98
N THR A 268 -4.60 5.27 1.74
CA THR A 268 -5.98 5.01 2.15
C THR A 268 -6.10 4.85 3.66
N ILE A 269 -5.18 4.11 4.29
CA ILE A 269 -5.07 3.99 5.75
C ILE A 269 -4.91 5.38 6.38
N LYS A 270 -4.02 6.23 5.86
CA LYS A 270 -3.81 7.59 6.37
C LYS A 270 -5.08 8.43 6.32
N LYS A 271 -5.87 8.33 5.25
CA LYS A 271 -7.18 8.99 5.12
C LYS A 271 -8.27 8.40 6.03
N SER A 272 -8.06 7.21 6.58
CA SER A 272 -9.01 6.50 7.45
C SER A 272 -8.36 6.11 8.79
N LEU A 273 -7.38 6.89 9.25
CA LEU A 273 -6.46 6.52 10.33
C LEU A 273 -7.18 6.27 11.66
N ARG A 274 -8.20 7.10 11.97
CA ARG A 274 -9.02 6.93 13.17
C ARG A 274 -9.72 5.57 13.17
N MET A 275 -10.29 5.17 12.03
CA MET A 275 -10.97 3.89 11.92
C MET A 275 -9.98 2.74 11.95
N TYR A 276 -8.85 2.86 11.25
CA TYR A 276 -7.79 1.86 11.25
C TYR A 276 -7.29 1.54 12.67
N TYR A 277 -6.98 2.56 13.48
CA TYR A 277 -6.59 2.34 14.87
C TYR A 277 -7.73 1.84 15.75
N LYS A 278 -8.98 2.27 15.47
CA LYS A 278 -10.16 1.77 16.18
C LYS A 278 -10.32 0.26 15.99
N LEU A 279 -10.05 -0.29 14.79
CA LEU A 279 -10.08 -1.74 14.55
C LEU A 279 -9.09 -2.46 15.48
N PHE A 280 -7.84 -2.00 15.58
CA PHE A 280 -6.87 -2.59 16.51
C PHE A 280 -7.31 -2.49 17.97
N GLU A 281 -7.82 -1.33 18.39
CA GLU A 281 -8.30 -1.12 19.76
C GLU A 281 -9.46 -2.06 20.10
N GLU A 282 -10.44 -2.18 19.21
CA GLU A 282 -11.59 -3.06 19.40
C GLU A 282 -11.16 -4.52 19.44
N THR A 283 -10.27 -4.97 18.56
CA THR A 283 -9.82 -6.36 18.56
C THR A 283 -9.00 -6.71 19.80
N ASN A 284 -8.24 -5.75 20.34
CA ASN A 284 -7.42 -5.92 21.54
C ASN A 284 -8.18 -5.72 22.87
N SER A 285 -9.45 -5.34 22.82
CA SER A 285 -10.25 -5.11 24.01
C SER A 285 -10.58 -6.43 24.74
N TYR A 286 -10.84 -6.34 26.04
CA TYR A 286 -11.29 -7.50 26.82
C TYR A 286 -12.66 -8.03 26.35
N GLY A 287 -13.56 -7.13 25.93
CA GLY A 287 -14.90 -7.48 25.46
C GLY A 287 -14.91 -8.30 24.16
N ASN A 288 -13.87 -8.19 23.34
CA ASN A 288 -13.78 -8.87 22.04
C ASN A 288 -13.42 -10.35 22.14
N ARG A 289 -12.68 -10.75 23.18
CA ARG A 289 -12.28 -12.15 23.45
C ARG A 289 -11.72 -12.90 22.22
N GLY A 290 -10.93 -12.22 21.39
CA GLY A 290 -10.23 -12.84 20.26
C GLY A 290 -11.03 -12.97 18.95
N ASP A 291 -12.22 -12.38 18.86
CA ASP A 291 -12.97 -12.31 17.60
C ASP A 291 -12.28 -11.38 16.59
N LEU A 292 -11.77 -11.94 15.50
CA LEU A 292 -11.12 -11.19 14.42
C LEU A 292 -12.10 -10.74 13.33
N THR A 293 -13.35 -11.19 13.37
CA THR A 293 -14.36 -10.91 12.34
C THR A 293 -14.53 -9.41 12.08
N PRO A 294 -14.66 -8.54 13.11
CA PRO A 294 -14.78 -7.09 12.89
C PRO A 294 -13.52 -6.48 12.26
N PHE A 295 -12.33 -6.95 12.64
CA PHE A 295 -11.08 -6.49 12.05
C PHE A 295 -11.00 -6.85 10.57
N ILE A 296 -11.29 -8.12 10.23
CA ILE A 296 -11.22 -8.61 8.86
C ILE A 296 -12.18 -7.80 7.99
N THR A 297 -13.45 -7.70 8.37
CA THR A 297 -14.46 -6.94 7.62
C THR A 297 -14.06 -5.47 7.45
N GLY A 298 -13.67 -4.81 8.55
CA GLY A 298 -13.25 -3.40 8.51
C GLY A 298 -12.00 -3.15 7.67
N PHE A 299 -11.04 -4.08 7.70
CA PHE A 299 -9.82 -3.97 6.90
C PHE A 299 -10.07 -4.22 5.41
N LEU A 300 -10.93 -5.18 5.06
CA LEU A 300 -11.35 -5.37 3.67
C LEU A 300 -12.10 -4.15 3.13
N TRP A 301 -12.89 -3.48 3.95
CA TRP A 301 -13.52 -2.20 3.56
C TRP A 301 -12.49 -1.08 3.32
N ILE A 302 -11.39 -1.02 4.08
CA ILE A 302 -10.28 -0.10 3.78
C ILE A 302 -9.69 -0.45 2.40
N ILE A 303 -9.47 -1.73 2.11
CA ILE A 303 -8.94 -2.16 0.81
C ILE A 303 -9.90 -1.78 -0.32
N GLU A 304 -11.19 -2.07 -0.17
CA GLU A 304 -12.23 -1.66 -1.13
C GLU A 304 -12.20 -0.15 -1.40
N LYS A 305 -12.13 0.67 -0.34
CA LYS A 305 -11.99 2.13 -0.49
C LYS A 305 -10.75 2.54 -1.27
N SER A 306 -9.66 1.81 -1.12
CA SER A 306 -8.44 2.02 -1.91
C SER A 306 -8.73 1.79 -3.39
N ILE A 307 -9.36 0.65 -3.74
CA ILE A 307 -9.74 0.29 -5.11
C ILE A 307 -10.66 1.33 -5.73
N VAL A 308 -11.73 1.73 -5.02
CA VAL A 308 -12.67 2.76 -5.47
C VAL A 308 -11.95 4.06 -5.79
N ARG A 309 -11.04 4.50 -4.92
CA ARG A 309 -10.27 5.74 -5.14
C ARG A 309 -9.35 5.64 -6.35
N VAL A 310 -8.70 4.50 -6.58
CA VAL A 310 -7.87 4.29 -7.78
C VAL A 310 -8.74 4.31 -9.03
N LYS A 311 -9.89 3.65 -8.97
CA LYS A 311 -10.85 3.55 -10.06
C LYS A 311 -11.33 4.93 -10.50
N GLU A 312 -11.81 5.75 -9.56
CA GLU A 312 -12.32 7.09 -9.88
C GLU A 312 -11.22 8.05 -10.36
N ASP A 313 -10.00 7.94 -9.82
CA ASP A 313 -8.85 8.73 -10.28
C ASP A 313 -8.46 8.38 -11.73
N LEU A 314 -8.39 7.09 -12.06
CA LEU A 314 -8.12 6.66 -13.43
C LEU A 314 -9.27 6.96 -14.40
N LYS A 315 -10.54 6.88 -13.97
CA LYS A 315 -11.69 7.30 -14.79
C LYS A 315 -11.58 8.77 -15.17
N GLU A 316 -11.28 9.63 -14.19
CA GLU A 316 -11.16 11.07 -14.46
C GLU A 316 -9.97 11.38 -15.36
N LYS A 317 -8.81 10.75 -15.12
CA LYS A 317 -7.65 10.90 -16.00
C LYS A 317 -7.91 10.39 -17.42
N GLN A 318 -8.65 9.29 -17.57
CA GLN A 318 -9.08 8.79 -18.89
C GLN A 318 -10.03 9.77 -19.59
N ARG A 319 -11.00 10.33 -18.86
CA ARG A 319 -11.93 11.33 -19.38
C ARG A 319 -11.15 12.54 -19.92
N LEU A 320 -10.23 13.08 -19.12
CA LEU A 320 -9.36 14.20 -19.51
C LEU A 320 -8.46 13.85 -20.69
N LEU A 321 -7.91 12.64 -20.73
CA LEU A 321 -7.06 12.20 -21.85
C LEU A 321 -7.85 12.18 -23.17
N ASN A 322 -9.07 11.68 -23.17
CA ASN A 322 -9.93 11.65 -24.35
C ASN A 322 -10.33 13.07 -24.81
N GLU A 323 -10.67 13.92 -23.83
CA GLU A 323 -11.03 15.31 -24.06
C GLU A 323 -9.87 16.07 -24.73
N TYR A 324 -8.70 16.11 -24.08
CA TYR A 324 -7.54 16.83 -24.60
C TYR A 324 -6.95 16.19 -25.86
N SER A 325 -7.06 14.87 -26.04
CA SER A 325 -6.63 14.22 -27.28
C SER A 325 -7.49 14.65 -28.47
N SER A 326 -8.78 14.94 -28.26
CA SER A 326 -9.66 15.46 -29.30
C SER A 326 -9.27 16.90 -29.67
N SER A 327 -9.04 17.77 -28.68
CA SER A 327 -8.54 19.13 -28.92
C SER A 327 -7.19 19.15 -29.62
N LEU A 328 -6.27 18.27 -29.23
CA LEU A 328 -4.94 18.15 -29.86
C LEU A 328 -5.04 17.75 -31.35
N GLY A 329 -6.00 16.90 -31.70
CA GLY A 329 -6.23 16.49 -33.09
C GLY A 329 -6.75 17.59 -34.01
N GLN A 330 -7.27 18.69 -33.46
CA GLN A 330 -7.80 19.84 -34.20
C GLN A 330 -6.78 20.96 -34.41
N LEU A 331 -5.55 20.81 -33.90
CA LEU A 331 -4.52 21.84 -34.02
C LEU A 331 -3.79 21.75 -35.37
N ASP A 332 -4.07 22.70 -36.26
CA ASP A 332 -3.39 22.82 -37.56
C ASP A 332 -1.88 23.11 -37.44
N VAL A 333 -1.45 23.69 -36.33
CA VAL A 333 -0.04 24.06 -36.07
C VAL A 333 0.87 22.83 -35.93
N ILE A 334 0.30 21.66 -35.57
CA ILE A 334 1.04 20.41 -35.39
C ILE A 334 0.61 19.46 -36.51
N ASP A 335 1.16 19.63 -37.70
CA ASP A 335 0.72 18.85 -38.87
C ASP A 335 1.47 17.51 -39.02
N ASN A 336 2.74 17.45 -38.59
CA ASN A 336 3.56 16.24 -38.71
C ASN A 336 3.07 15.12 -37.78
N GLN A 337 2.88 13.91 -38.33
CA GLN A 337 2.43 12.73 -37.59
C GLN A 337 3.34 12.36 -36.39
N THR A 338 4.66 12.56 -36.53
CA THR A 338 5.60 12.32 -35.42
C THR A 338 5.41 13.35 -34.30
N ASP A 339 5.17 14.62 -34.65
CA ASP A 339 4.92 15.68 -33.66
C ASP A 339 3.59 15.43 -32.94
N LYS A 340 2.52 15.05 -33.67
CA LYS A 340 1.24 14.63 -33.08
C LYS A 340 1.43 13.49 -32.08
N SER A 341 2.23 12.48 -32.44
CA SER A 341 2.52 11.34 -31.57
C SER A 341 3.32 11.74 -30.32
N ILE A 342 4.30 12.63 -30.46
CA ILE A 342 5.07 13.19 -29.33
C ILE A 342 4.14 13.98 -28.41
N CYS A 343 3.32 14.89 -28.95
CA CYS A 343 2.36 15.66 -28.18
C CYS A 343 1.35 14.76 -27.45
N TYR A 344 0.93 13.65 -28.04
CA TYR A 344 0.05 12.68 -27.37
C TYR A 344 0.75 11.99 -26.18
N VAL A 345 2.04 11.64 -26.29
CA VAL A 345 2.82 11.11 -25.15
C VAL A 345 3.05 12.19 -24.09
N LEU A 346 3.32 13.43 -24.50
CA LEU A 346 3.47 14.56 -23.58
C LEU A 346 2.16 14.93 -22.87
N LEU A 347 1.02 14.73 -23.53
CA LEU A 347 -0.32 14.86 -22.94
C LEU A 347 -0.54 13.82 -21.84
N GLN A 348 -0.18 12.56 -22.11
CA GLN A 348 -0.20 11.52 -21.10
C GLN A 348 0.71 11.89 -19.91
N ALA A 349 1.92 12.37 -20.18
CA ALA A 349 2.82 12.82 -19.13
C ALA A 349 2.23 13.98 -18.31
N ALA A 350 1.54 14.93 -18.95
CA ALA A 350 0.90 16.06 -18.28
C ALA A 350 -0.26 15.63 -17.35
N LEU A 351 -1.00 14.58 -17.72
CA LEU A 351 -2.17 14.12 -16.97
C LEU A 351 -1.85 13.07 -15.91
N PHE A 352 -0.82 12.24 -16.13
CA PHE A 352 -0.53 11.07 -15.30
C PHE A 352 0.79 11.17 -14.50
N SER A 353 1.66 12.14 -14.78
CA SER A 353 2.93 12.37 -14.06
C SER A 353 2.94 13.75 -13.39
N GLU A 354 3.62 13.89 -12.24
CA GLU A 354 3.88 15.20 -11.64
C GLU A 354 4.95 15.97 -12.44
N ASP A 355 6.05 15.27 -12.74
CA ASP A 355 7.28 15.88 -13.29
C ASP A 355 7.32 15.85 -14.83
N GLY A 356 6.55 14.96 -15.46
CA GLY A 356 6.53 14.74 -16.92
C GLY A 356 7.28 13.46 -17.34
N ALA A 357 7.69 13.39 -18.61
CA ALA A 357 8.41 12.26 -19.21
C ALA A 357 9.81 12.66 -19.73
N THR A 358 10.79 11.77 -19.65
CA THR A 358 12.13 11.97 -20.23
C THR A 358 12.13 11.73 -21.74
N LEU A 359 13.18 12.22 -22.41
CA LEU A 359 13.41 11.88 -23.83
C LEU A 359 13.51 10.38 -24.06
N ALA A 360 14.14 9.64 -23.15
CA ALA A 360 14.27 8.19 -23.24
C ALA A 360 12.91 7.47 -23.17
N GLU A 361 12.04 7.88 -22.25
CA GLU A 361 10.66 7.35 -22.12
C GLU A 361 9.83 7.63 -23.37
N ILE A 362 9.89 8.86 -23.90
CA ILE A 362 9.17 9.25 -25.13
C ILE A 362 9.72 8.47 -26.35
N ALA A 363 11.05 8.38 -26.47
CA ALA A 363 11.73 7.67 -27.55
C ALA A 363 11.41 6.17 -27.54
N GLY A 364 11.45 5.54 -26.37
CA GLY A 364 11.07 4.14 -26.18
C GLY A 364 9.61 3.88 -26.54
N THR A 365 8.69 4.75 -26.08
CA THR A 365 7.25 4.65 -26.38
C THR A 365 6.97 4.73 -27.89
N LEU A 366 7.63 5.64 -28.59
CA LEU A 366 7.44 5.86 -30.03
C LEU A 366 8.37 5.00 -30.91
N ARG A 367 9.21 4.15 -30.31
CA ARG A 367 10.23 3.33 -30.98
C ARG A 367 11.12 4.15 -31.93
N LYS A 368 11.54 5.33 -31.47
CA LYS A 368 12.42 6.26 -32.19
C LYS A 368 13.69 6.49 -31.38
N ASN A 369 14.70 7.11 -31.98
CA ASN A 369 15.91 7.50 -31.25
C ASN A 369 15.69 8.84 -30.50
N GLU A 370 16.38 9.03 -29.38
CA GLU A 370 16.25 10.24 -28.55
C GLU A 370 16.61 11.53 -29.30
N ARG A 371 17.58 11.47 -30.23
CA ARG A 371 17.99 12.63 -31.03
C ARG A 371 16.86 13.12 -31.94
N THR A 372 16.13 12.20 -32.55
CA THR A 372 14.96 12.47 -33.38
C THR A 372 13.85 13.07 -32.54
N ILE A 373 13.53 12.48 -31.38
CA ILE A 373 12.54 13.07 -30.46
C ILE A 373 12.93 14.49 -30.07
N LYS A 374 14.20 14.73 -29.72
CA LYS A 374 14.70 16.05 -29.37
C LYS A 374 14.56 17.06 -30.52
N THR A 375 14.87 16.66 -31.76
CA THR A 375 14.67 17.52 -32.94
C THR A 375 13.21 17.90 -33.11
N HIS A 376 12.29 16.94 -32.99
CA HIS A 376 10.85 17.20 -33.10
C HIS A 376 10.32 18.08 -31.98
N ILE A 377 10.72 17.82 -30.72
CA ILE A 377 10.38 18.68 -29.57
C ILE A 377 10.83 20.12 -29.77
N ASN A 378 11.99 20.35 -30.40
CA ASN A 378 12.46 21.71 -30.71
C ASN A 378 11.69 22.40 -31.85
N ASN A 379 11.00 21.63 -32.69
CA ASN A 379 10.19 22.16 -33.79
C ASN A 379 8.75 22.46 -33.37
N ILE A 380 8.26 21.81 -32.31
CA ILE A 380 6.95 22.12 -31.72
C ILE A 380 7.04 23.49 -31.04
N PRO A 381 6.05 24.38 -31.23
CA PRO A 381 6.09 25.71 -30.63
C PRO A 381 6.20 25.65 -29.10
N THR A 382 7.08 26.48 -28.55
CA THR A 382 7.53 26.38 -27.15
C THR A 382 6.41 26.54 -26.13
N GLU A 383 5.33 27.24 -26.47
CA GLU A 383 4.16 27.45 -25.63
C GLU A 383 3.39 26.15 -25.35
N TYR A 384 3.54 25.11 -26.19
CA TYR A 384 2.90 23.81 -26.00
C TYR A 384 3.70 22.86 -25.09
N ILE A 385 4.97 23.16 -24.78
CA ILE A 385 5.84 22.23 -24.05
C ILE A 385 6.34 22.87 -22.76
N GLN A 386 6.08 22.20 -21.63
CA GLN A 386 6.68 22.53 -20.35
C GLN A 386 7.87 21.61 -20.09
N ILE A 387 8.97 22.18 -19.57
CA ILE A 387 10.21 21.47 -19.29
C ILE A 387 10.58 21.66 -17.82
N ASP A 388 10.69 20.55 -17.08
CA ASP A 388 11.28 20.53 -15.75
C ASP A 388 12.76 20.12 -15.84
N LYS A 389 13.63 20.98 -15.30
CA LYS A 389 15.09 20.83 -15.28
C LYS A 389 15.63 20.47 -13.88
N SER A 390 14.76 20.17 -12.92
CA SER A 390 15.13 19.84 -11.54
C SER A 390 15.72 18.43 -11.38
N HIS A 391 15.51 17.57 -12.38
CA HIS A 391 16.02 16.19 -12.45
C HIS A 391 17.26 16.10 -13.36
N ARG A 392 18.08 15.07 -13.14
CA ARG A 392 19.28 14.79 -13.96
C ARG A 392 18.93 14.62 -15.44
N ALA A 393 17.85 13.90 -15.73
CA ALA A 393 17.24 13.87 -17.05
C ALA A 393 16.06 14.85 -17.05
N HIS A 394 16.09 15.85 -17.93
CA HIS A 394 14.99 16.80 -18.06
C HIS A 394 13.68 16.06 -18.36
N ARG A 395 12.59 16.54 -17.76
CA ARG A 395 11.25 15.99 -17.93
C ARG A 395 10.40 16.97 -18.74
N PHE A 396 9.57 16.43 -19.63
CA PHE A 396 8.78 17.17 -20.60
C PHE A 396 7.31 16.79 -20.44
N LYS A 397 6.41 17.77 -20.55
CA LYS A 397 4.96 17.55 -20.58
C LYS A 397 4.26 18.58 -21.45
N LEU A 398 3.06 18.25 -21.91
CA LEU A 398 2.26 19.17 -22.72
C LEU A 398 1.68 20.26 -21.82
N ASN A 399 1.71 21.51 -22.29
CA ASN A 399 1.06 22.62 -21.63
C ASN A 399 -0.46 22.57 -21.90
N LEU A 400 -1.24 22.10 -20.93
CA LEU A 400 -2.69 21.98 -21.10
C LEU A 400 -3.41 23.33 -21.22
N ALA A 401 -2.78 24.43 -20.77
CA ALA A 401 -3.40 25.76 -20.79
C ALA A 401 -3.55 26.36 -22.19
N VAL A 402 -2.76 25.87 -23.17
CA VAL A 402 -2.83 26.34 -24.56
C VAL A 402 -3.77 25.49 -25.42
N LEU A 403 -4.29 24.39 -24.89
CA LEU A 403 -5.30 23.60 -25.59
C LEU A 403 -6.68 24.24 -25.41
N PRO A 404 -7.50 24.32 -26.48
CA PRO A 404 -8.87 24.76 -26.35
C PRO A 404 -9.61 23.82 -25.40
N LYS A 405 -10.25 24.40 -24.38
CA LYS A 405 -11.13 23.64 -23.48
C LYS A 405 -12.30 23.14 -24.30
N SER A 406 -12.66 21.87 -24.12
CA SER A 406 -13.89 21.35 -24.72
C SER A 406 -15.05 22.08 -24.07
N VAL A 407 -15.93 22.66 -24.90
CA VAL A 407 -17.17 23.35 -24.46
C VAL A 407 -18.15 22.33 -23.88
#